data_AF-A0A8D8FD29-F1
#
_entry.id   AF-A0A8D8FD29-F1
#
_cell.length_a   1.000
_cell.length_b   1.000
_cell.length_c   1.000
_cell.angle_alpha   90.00
_cell.angle_beta   90.00
_cell.angle_gamma   90.00
#
_symmetry.space_group_name_H-M   'P 1'
#
loop_
_entity.id
_entity.type
_entity.pdbx_description
1 polymer ?
#
loop_
_entity_poly.entity_id
_entity_poly.type
_entity_poly.pdbx_seq_one_letter_code
_entity_poly.pdbx_strand_id
1 'polypeptide(L)'
;KDPVEMCREAWSNEIDILIGGNSEEGLFCLNGIKENPAIMSNLKDFEYLVPLELDLVRTSQRCKQVGKQMKKFYYGETEPSFENREGYLTLMTDKLFLHGLHRTILSRLNSKKPSKTFLYRFSVDSDTYNHYRIVFCDKDVRGTAHADDLSYIFKNVFNDPPAKDTFEHRAMMNMVGLFSTFTSNNGNPNGEQTNEWESIATPTGPFKCLNINNDGL
;
A
#
# COMPACT_ATOMS: atom_id res chain seq x y z
N LYS A 1 -3.43 -2.71 -27.21
CA LYS A 1 -3.02 -3.91 -26.43
C LYS A 1 -3.61 -3.76 -25.04
N ASP A 2 -4.01 -4.85 -24.38
CA ASP A 2 -4.41 -4.81 -22.96
C ASP A 2 -3.22 -4.30 -22.10
N PRO A 3 -3.43 -3.54 -21.01
CA PRO A 3 -2.33 -3.03 -20.18
C PRO A 3 -1.38 -4.12 -19.66
N VAL A 4 -1.89 -5.31 -19.33
CA VAL A 4 -1.04 -6.45 -18.89
C VAL A 4 -0.09 -6.89 -19.99
N GLU A 5 -0.54 -6.87 -21.24
CA GLU A 5 0.27 -7.18 -22.41
C GLU A 5 1.28 -6.05 -22.71
N MET A 6 0.87 -4.79 -22.55
CA MET A 6 1.73 -3.62 -22.76
C MET A 6 2.92 -3.59 -21.78
N CYS A 7 2.71 -3.96 -20.53
CA CYS A 7 3.75 -3.95 -19.49
C CYS A 7 4.96 -4.85 -19.83
N ARG A 8 4.77 -5.92 -20.62
CA ARG A 8 5.86 -6.83 -21.00
C ARG A 8 6.89 -6.20 -21.92
N GLU A 9 6.47 -5.24 -22.74
CA GLU A 9 7.30 -4.54 -23.72
C GLU A 9 7.44 -3.05 -23.38
N ALA A 10 7.06 -2.65 -22.16
CA ALA A 10 7.08 -1.25 -21.76
C ALA A 10 8.52 -0.71 -21.81
N TRP A 11 8.71 0.39 -22.55
CA TRP A 11 9.99 1.09 -22.65
C TRP A 11 10.50 1.56 -21.28
N SER A 12 9.59 1.85 -20.34
CA SER A 12 9.89 2.24 -18.97
C SER A 12 10.48 1.10 -18.12
N ASN A 13 10.52 -0.14 -18.61
CA ASN A 13 11.29 -1.20 -17.97
C ASN A 13 12.80 -0.91 -17.99
N GLU A 14 13.27 0.07 -18.75
CA GLU A 14 14.68 0.49 -18.80
C GLU A 14 15.00 1.69 -17.91
N ILE A 15 14.02 2.21 -17.17
CA ILE A 15 14.18 3.36 -16.27
C ILE A 15 14.09 2.91 -14.81
N ASP A 16 14.99 3.40 -13.96
CA ASP A 16 14.95 3.15 -12.51
C ASP A 16 13.66 3.72 -11.90
N ILE A 17 13.04 2.99 -10.97
CA ILE A 17 11.83 3.44 -10.29
C ILE A 17 11.95 3.33 -8.76
N LEU A 18 11.27 4.26 -8.09
CA LEU A 18 10.92 4.19 -6.68
C LEU A 18 9.41 3.95 -6.61
N ILE A 19 8.99 2.90 -5.92
CA ILE A 19 7.60 2.48 -5.77
C ILE A 19 7.33 2.12 -4.31
N GLY A 20 6.10 2.25 -3.84
CA GLY A 20 5.74 1.92 -2.47
C GLY A 20 4.27 2.16 -2.17
N GLY A 21 3.94 2.01 -0.90
CA GLY A 21 2.59 2.24 -0.39
C GLY A 21 2.59 2.28 1.13
N ASN A 22 1.40 2.51 1.68
CA ASN A 22 1.17 2.69 3.09
C ASN A 22 0.88 1.34 3.78
N SER A 23 1.07 1.27 5.09
CA SER A 23 0.94 0.03 5.85
C SER A 23 -0.50 -0.48 5.96
N GLU A 24 -1.48 0.43 6.01
CA GLU A 24 -2.90 0.12 6.16
C GLU A 24 -3.75 0.84 5.09
N GLU A 25 -3.35 0.75 3.82
CA GLU A 25 -4.04 1.36 2.65
C GLU A 25 -5.58 1.16 2.68
N GLY A 26 -6.02 -0.03 3.09
CA GLY A 26 -7.42 -0.43 3.16
C GLY A 26 -8.28 0.36 4.16
N LEU A 27 -7.68 1.15 5.07
CA LEU A 27 -8.41 2.14 5.87
C LEU A 27 -9.21 3.12 4.99
N PHE A 28 -8.79 3.33 3.74
CA PHE A 28 -9.56 4.03 2.71
C PHE A 28 -11.02 3.56 2.61
N CYS A 29 -11.27 2.26 2.81
CA CYS A 29 -12.61 1.68 2.70
C CYS A 29 -13.48 1.88 3.96
N LEU A 30 -12.91 2.40 5.06
CA LEU A 30 -13.59 2.48 6.35
C LEU A 30 -14.84 3.36 6.28
N ASN A 31 -14.76 4.52 5.64
CA ASN A 31 -15.94 5.40 5.51
C ASN A 31 -17.05 4.71 4.69
N GLY A 32 -16.68 3.99 3.62
CA GLY A 32 -17.64 3.24 2.80
C GLY A 32 -18.41 2.17 3.59
N ILE A 33 -17.74 1.42 4.47
CA ILE A 33 -18.41 0.40 5.30
C ILE A 33 -19.21 1.00 6.47
N LYS A 34 -18.89 2.23 6.91
CA LYS A 34 -19.70 2.99 7.87
C LYS A 34 -20.99 3.50 7.25
N GLU A 35 -20.89 4.12 6.09
CA GLU A 35 -22.03 4.68 5.35
C GLU A 35 -22.95 3.58 4.83
N ASN A 36 -22.39 2.43 4.46
CA ASN A 36 -23.14 1.27 4.00
C ASN A 36 -22.76 -0.01 4.77
N PRO A 37 -23.35 -0.23 5.95
CA PRO A 37 -23.12 -1.45 6.75
C PRO A 37 -23.49 -2.75 6.01
N ALA A 38 -24.31 -2.67 4.95
CA ALA A 38 -24.65 -3.82 4.13
C ALA A 38 -23.43 -4.41 3.40
N ILE A 39 -22.35 -3.65 3.22
CA ILE A 39 -21.10 -4.18 2.66
C ILE A 39 -20.56 -5.30 3.55
N MET A 40 -20.47 -5.04 4.87
CA MET A 40 -19.94 -6.01 5.83
C MET A 40 -20.90 -7.19 6.03
N SER A 41 -22.20 -6.94 6.13
CA SER A 41 -23.18 -8.02 6.34
C SER A 41 -23.33 -8.96 5.13
N ASN A 42 -23.00 -8.49 3.92
CA ASN A 42 -23.10 -9.28 2.70
C ASN A 42 -21.79 -9.94 2.26
N LEU A 43 -20.72 -9.88 3.06
CA LEU A 43 -19.44 -10.51 2.67
C LEU A 43 -19.55 -12.04 2.49
N LYS A 44 -20.52 -12.71 3.13
CA LYS A 44 -20.82 -14.15 2.99
C LYS A 44 -19.55 -15.03 2.97
N ASP A 45 -19.36 -15.83 1.92
CA ASP A 45 -18.20 -16.69 1.70
C ASP A 45 -17.16 -16.01 0.78
N PHE A 46 -17.14 -14.67 0.77
CA PHE A 46 -16.20 -13.81 0.04
C PHE A 46 -16.26 -13.97 -1.49
N GLU A 47 -17.34 -14.54 -2.05
CA GLU A 47 -17.38 -14.83 -3.49
C GLU A 47 -17.25 -13.57 -4.35
N TYR A 48 -17.74 -12.42 -3.87
CA TYR A 48 -17.62 -11.12 -4.55
C TYR A 48 -16.26 -10.45 -4.35
N LEU A 49 -15.46 -10.91 -3.39
CA LEU A 49 -14.12 -10.41 -3.11
C LEU A 49 -13.04 -11.17 -3.90
N VAL A 50 -13.37 -12.35 -4.44
CA VAL A 50 -12.50 -13.09 -5.35
C VAL A 50 -12.09 -12.20 -6.54
N PRO A 51 -10.79 -12.11 -6.88
CA PRO A 51 -10.31 -11.30 -7.99
C PRO A 51 -11.00 -11.66 -9.32
N LEU A 52 -11.36 -10.63 -10.09
CA LEU A 52 -12.06 -10.80 -11.36
C LEU A 52 -11.14 -11.41 -12.43
N GLU A 53 -9.84 -11.22 -12.30
CA GLU A 53 -8.79 -11.72 -13.18
C GLU A 53 -8.70 -13.26 -13.19
N LEU A 54 -9.32 -13.94 -12.22
CA LEU A 54 -9.44 -15.39 -12.22
C LEU A 54 -10.55 -15.91 -13.15
N ASP A 55 -11.38 -15.01 -13.70
CA ASP A 55 -12.49 -15.30 -14.63
C ASP A 55 -13.41 -16.43 -14.13
N LEU A 56 -13.69 -16.43 -12.82
CA LEU A 56 -14.55 -17.42 -12.18
C LEU A 56 -15.99 -16.92 -12.15
N VAL A 57 -16.92 -17.76 -12.60
CA VAL A 57 -18.35 -17.52 -12.39
C VAL A 57 -18.64 -17.49 -10.88
N ARG A 58 -19.25 -16.40 -10.38
CA ARG A 58 -19.47 -16.17 -8.93
C ARG A 58 -20.20 -17.31 -8.23
N THR A 59 -21.14 -17.95 -8.91
CA THR A 59 -21.93 -19.07 -8.38
C THR A 59 -21.22 -20.42 -8.46
N SER A 60 -20.08 -20.50 -9.17
CA SER A 60 -19.32 -21.74 -9.34
C SER A 60 -18.76 -22.25 -8.02
N GLN A 61 -18.63 -23.58 -7.91
CA GLN A 61 -18.00 -24.22 -6.76
C GLN A 61 -16.56 -23.74 -6.55
N ARG A 62 -15.83 -23.47 -7.65
CA ARG A 62 -14.46 -22.97 -7.60
C ARG A 62 -14.39 -21.56 -7.00
N CYS A 63 -15.25 -20.63 -7.42
CA CYS A 63 -15.30 -19.28 -6.84
C CYS A 63 -15.60 -19.32 -5.34
N LYS A 64 -16.56 -20.16 -4.92
CA LYS A 64 -16.89 -20.37 -3.50
C LYS A 64 -15.72 -20.93 -2.69
N GLN A 65 -14.97 -21.87 -3.26
CA GLN A 65 -13.77 -22.43 -2.60
C GLN A 65 -12.69 -21.37 -2.40
N VAL A 66 -12.40 -20.56 -3.43
CA VAL A 66 -11.40 -19.49 -3.35
C VAL A 66 -11.85 -18.42 -2.35
N GLY A 67 -13.13 -18.01 -2.39
CA GLY A 67 -13.69 -17.07 -1.43
C GLY A 67 -13.53 -17.57 0.01
N LYS A 68 -13.88 -18.83 0.29
CA LYS A 68 -13.67 -19.44 1.61
C LYS A 68 -12.21 -19.48 2.05
N GLN A 69 -11.27 -19.73 1.13
CA GLN A 69 -9.84 -19.68 1.42
C GLN A 69 -9.41 -18.27 1.82
N MET A 70 -9.86 -17.26 1.08
CA MET A 70 -9.61 -15.85 1.43
C MET A 70 -10.22 -15.50 2.78
N LYS A 71 -11.50 -15.84 3.01
CA LYS A 71 -12.16 -15.61 4.30
C LYS A 71 -11.36 -16.23 5.44
N LYS A 72 -10.98 -17.50 5.31
CA LYS A 72 -10.17 -18.19 6.33
C LYS A 72 -8.81 -17.53 6.55
N PHE A 73 -8.18 -17.00 5.51
CA PHE A 73 -6.91 -16.30 5.65
C PHE A 73 -7.03 -15.01 6.47
N TYR A 74 -8.02 -14.16 6.18
CA TYR A 74 -8.16 -12.85 6.85
C TYR A 74 -8.94 -12.89 8.17
N TYR A 75 -9.81 -13.89 8.35
CA TYR A 75 -10.71 -13.98 9.51
C TYR A 75 -10.48 -15.22 10.38
N GLY A 76 -9.69 -16.19 9.92
CA GLY A 76 -9.53 -17.47 10.61
C GLY A 76 -10.88 -18.16 10.77
N GLU A 77 -11.25 -18.40 12.02
CA GLU A 77 -12.52 -19.01 12.42
C GLU A 77 -13.55 -17.96 12.91
N THR A 78 -13.23 -16.66 12.82
CA THR A 78 -14.16 -15.56 13.18
C THR A 78 -14.99 -15.11 11.99
N GLU A 79 -16.08 -14.38 12.27
CA GLU A 79 -16.98 -13.86 11.24
C GLU A 79 -16.78 -12.34 11.03
N PRO A 80 -16.86 -11.84 9.79
CA PRO A 80 -16.85 -10.41 9.50
C PRO A 80 -18.02 -9.69 10.13
N SER A 81 -17.73 -8.60 10.83
CA SER A 81 -18.72 -7.62 11.28
C SER A 81 -18.10 -6.23 11.23
N PHE A 82 -18.88 -5.18 11.49
CA PHE A 82 -18.30 -3.84 11.57
C PHE A 82 -17.31 -3.70 12.74
N GLU A 83 -17.58 -4.38 13.85
CA GLU A 83 -16.70 -4.44 15.03
C GLU A 83 -15.47 -5.29 14.73
N ASN A 84 -15.62 -6.37 13.96
CA ASN A 84 -14.54 -7.22 13.46
C ASN A 84 -14.16 -6.87 12.01
N ARG A 85 -13.85 -5.60 11.74
CA ARG A 85 -13.59 -5.10 10.37
C ARG A 85 -12.15 -5.23 9.90
N GLU A 86 -11.20 -5.46 10.81
CA GLU A 86 -9.76 -5.44 10.50
C GLU A 86 -9.36 -6.45 9.42
N GLY A 87 -9.95 -7.65 9.42
CA GLY A 87 -9.71 -8.64 8.36
C GLY A 87 -10.14 -8.15 6.98
N TYR A 88 -11.26 -7.42 6.88
CA TYR A 88 -11.72 -6.81 5.64
C TYR A 88 -10.80 -5.66 5.21
N LEU A 89 -10.40 -4.79 6.14
CA LEU A 89 -9.50 -3.66 5.83
C LEU A 89 -8.13 -4.17 5.35
N THR A 90 -7.59 -5.20 5.99
CA THR A 90 -6.35 -5.89 5.56
C THR A 90 -6.52 -6.50 4.16
N LEU A 91 -7.63 -7.19 3.90
CA LEU A 91 -7.94 -7.70 2.56
C LEU A 91 -7.98 -6.57 1.52
N MET A 92 -8.55 -5.41 1.87
CA MET A 92 -8.63 -4.28 0.93
C MET A 92 -7.26 -3.63 0.69
N THR A 93 -6.38 -3.57 1.69
CA THR A 93 -4.96 -3.22 1.52
C THR A 93 -4.30 -4.11 0.47
N ASP A 94 -4.44 -5.44 0.62
CA ASP A 94 -3.82 -6.41 -0.27
C ASP A 94 -4.45 -6.37 -1.68
N LYS A 95 -5.78 -6.44 -1.75
CA LYS A 95 -6.53 -6.56 -3.00
C LYS A 95 -6.44 -5.31 -3.87
N LEU A 96 -6.56 -4.12 -3.28
CA LEU A 96 -6.60 -2.87 -4.05
C LEU A 96 -5.21 -2.30 -4.34
N PHE A 97 -4.23 -2.54 -3.47
CA PHE A 97 -2.94 -1.85 -3.54
C PHE A 97 -1.76 -2.82 -3.58
N LEU A 98 -1.51 -3.57 -2.49
CA LEU A 98 -0.23 -4.27 -2.34
C LEU A 98 -0.05 -5.42 -3.33
N HIS A 99 -1.12 -6.13 -3.73
CA HIS A 99 -1.00 -7.18 -4.74
C HIS A 99 -0.66 -6.60 -6.13
N GLY A 100 -1.19 -5.43 -6.48
CA GLY A 100 -0.85 -4.73 -7.72
C GLY A 100 0.60 -4.25 -7.73
N LEU A 101 1.06 -3.69 -6.60
CA LEU A 101 2.45 -3.29 -6.39
C LEU A 101 3.39 -4.50 -6.49
N HIS A 102 3.05 -5.60 -5.81
CA HIS A 102 3.82 -6.84 -5.83
C HIS A 102 3.95 -7.41 -7.25
N ARG A 103 2.85 -7.47 -8.00
CA ARG A 103 2.85 -7.89 -9.42
C ARG A 103 3.69 -6.97 -10.29
N THR A 104 3.69 -5.66 -10.03
CA THR A 104 4.51 -4.69 -10.75
C THR A 104 6.00 -4.98 -10.55
N ILE A 105 6.42 -5.21 -9.31
CA ILE A 105 7.82 -5.58 -8.99
C ILE A 105 8.21 -6.87 -9.70
N LEU A 106 7.38 -7.92 -9.60
CA LEU A 106 7.64 -9.19 -10.29
C LEU A 106 7.76 -9.02 -11.80
N SER A 107 6.88 -8.21 -12.41
CA SER A 107 6.95 -7.91 -13.85
C SER A 107 8.27 -7.24 -14.22
N ARG A 108 8.74 -6.29 -13.42
CA ARG A 108 10.01 -5.59 -13.68
C ARG A 108 11.21 -6.51 -13.55
N LEU A 109 11.26 -7.33 -12.51
CA LEU A 109 12.33 -8.32 -12.33
C LEU A 109 12.36 -9.33 -13.49
N ASN A 110 11.19 -9.75 -13.97
CA ASN A 110 11.06 -10.67 -15.09
C ASN A 110 11.39 -10.04 -16.45
N SER A 111 11.36 -8.71 -16.58
CA SER A 111 11.76 -8.01 -17.81
C SER A 111 13.25 -8.18 -18.15
N LYS A 112 14.08 -8.55 -17.14
CA LYS A 112 15.54 -8.72 -17.23
C LYS A 112 16.28 -7.50 -17.80
N LYS A 113 15.67 -6.32 -17.70
CA LYS A 113 16.30 -5.03 -18.01
C LYS A 113 17.21 -4.61 -16.84
N PRO A 114 18.27 -3.82 -17.09
CA PRO A 114 19.26 -3.47 -16.07
C PRO A 114 18.77 -2.43 -15.05
N SER A 115 17.55 -1.94 -15.19
CA SER A 115 16.99 -0.88 -14.34
C SER A 115 16.70 -1.38 -12.92
N LYS A 116 16.81 -0.47 -11.96
CA LYS A 116 16.63 -0.71 -10.54
C LYS A 116 15.19 -0.43 -10.12
N THR A 117 14.73 -1.19 -9.13
CA THR A 117 13.43 -0.97 -8.49
C THR A 117 13.67 -0.84 -6.99
N PHE A 118 13.37 0.32 -6.43
CA PHE A 118 13.46 0.60 -5.00
C PHE A 118 12.06 0.59 -4.40
N LEU A 119 11.89 -0.11 -3.27
CA LEU A 119 10.61 -0.26 -2.60
C LEU A 119 10.61 0.46 -1.26
N TYR A 120 9.61 1.29 -0.99
CA TYR A 120 9.33 1.82 0.35
C TYR A 120 8.02 1.27 0.91
N ARG A 121 7.94 1.24 2.24
CA ARG A 121 6.70 1.06 3.00
C ARG A 121 6.58 2.22 3.97
N PHE A 122 5.51 2.99 3.85
CA PHE A 122 5.24 4.10 4.77
C PHE A 122 4.28 3.64 5.86
N SER A 123 4.67 3.83 7.11
CA SER A 123 3.98 3.34 8.31
C SER A 123 4.05 4.33 9.46
N VAL A 124 4.13 5.62 9.12
CA VAL A 124 4.05 6.68 10.11
C VAL A 124 2.59 6.83 10.52
N ASP A 125 2.35 6.68 11.81
CA ASP A 125 1.04 6.82 12.44
C ASP A 125 1.08 7.99 13.41
N SER A 126 0.69 9.17 12.93
CA SER A 126 0.49 10.36 13.74
C SER A 126 -0.97 10.51 14.15
N ASP A 127 -1.20 10.92 15.40
CA ASP A 127 -2.52 11.31 15.90
C ASP A 127 -3.06 12.58 15.23
N THR A 128 -2.20 13.38 14.60
CA THR A 128 -2.56 14.72 14.10
C THR A 128 -2.22 14.97 12.64
N TYR A 129 -1.23 14.26 12.07
CA TYR A 129 -0.66 14.60 10.76
C TYR A 129 -0.97 13.60 9.63
N ASN A 130 -1.61 12.48 9.96
CA ASN A 130 -2.19 11.54 8.99
C ASN A 130 -3.55 12.07 8.52
N HIS A 131 -3.52 13.18 7.75
CA HIS A 131 -4.72 13.96 7.46
C HIS A 131 -5.78 13.17 6.70
N TYR A 132 -5.38 12.27 5.79
CA TYR A 132 -6.37 11.54 4.99
C TYR A 132 -7.17 10.60 5.89
N ARG A 133 -6.49 9.82 6.73
CA ARG A 133 -7.15 8.96 7.72
C ARG A 133 -8.06 9.77 8.64
N ILE A 134 -7.54 10.86 9.21
CA ILE A 134 -8.26 11.67 10.21
C ILE A 134 -9.52 12.30 9.62
N VAL A 135 -9.45 12.84 8.39
CA VAL A 135 -10.53 13.60 7.77
C VAL A 135 -11.52 12.70 7.01
N PHE A 136 -11.03 11.69 6.29
CA PHE A 136 -11.83 10.93 5.34
C PHE A 136 -12.11 9.48 5.74
N CYS A 137 -11.40 8.92 6.73
CA CYS A 137 -11.63 7.55 7.18
C CYS A 137 -12.31 7.51 8.56
N ASP A 138 -11.56 7.92 9.59
CA ASP A 138 -11.99 8.04 10.98
C ASP A 138 -10.90 8.71 11.81
N LYS A 139 -11.25 9.77 12.55
CA LYS A 139 -10.34 10.42 13.49
C LYS A 139 -9.99 9.54 14.70
N ASP A 140 -10.85 8.58 15.05
CA ASP A 140 -10.70 7.72 16.23
C ASP A 140 -10.00 6.39 15.90
N VAL A 141 -9.52 6.22 14.66
CA VAL A 141 -8.76 5.05 14.22
C VAL A 141 -7.29 5.40 14.02
N ARG A 142 -6.43 4.42 14.27
CA ARG A 142 -4.96 4.48 14.12
C ARG A 142 -4.50 3.69 12.89
N GLY A 143 -3.21 3.82 12.55
CA GLY A 143 -2.61 3.27 11.33
C GLY A 143 -2.40 4.30 10.23
N THR A 144 -1.88 3.86 9.09
CA THR A 144 -1.47 4.69 7.96
C THR A 144 -2.32 4.36 6.74
N ALA A 145 -3.34 5.17 6.50
CA ALA A 145 -4.31 4.98 5.43
C ALA A 145 -3.75 5.38 4.06
N HIS A 146 -4.50 5.07 3.01
CA HIS A 146 -4.22 5.60 1.69
C HIS A 146 -4.05 7.12 1.70
N ALA A 147 -3.05 7.61 0.97
CA ALA A 147 -2.70 9.03 0.83
C ALA A 147 -2.20 9.76 2.11
N ASP A 148 -2.03 9.09 3.25
CA ASP A 148 -1.47 9.72 4.45
C ASP A 148 -0.02 10.19 4.25
N ASP A 149 0.78 9.46 3.48
CA ASP A 149 2.16 9.79 3.09
C ASP A 149 2.26 11.13 2.35
N LEU A 150 1.22 11.54 1.62
CA LEU A 150 1.17 12.84 0.93
C LEU A 150 1.26 14.03 1.89
N SER A 151 0.77 13.88 3.13
CA SER A 151 0.87 14.93 4.15
C SER A 151 2.30 15.28 4.50
N TYR A 152 3.23 14.34 4.28
CA TYR A 152 4.65 14.45 4.58
C TYR A 152 5.48 14.90 3.37
N ILE A 153 4.85 15.10 2.21
CA ILE A 153 5.50 15.57 0.97
C ILE A 153 4.94 16.93 0.56
N PHE A 154 3.63 17.13 0.66
CA PHE A 154 2.94 18.31 0.15
C PHE A 154 2.26 19.08 1.28
N LYS A 155 2.56 20.39 1.33
CA LYS A 155 1.77 21.31 2.15
C LYS A 155 0.31 21.30 1.69
N ASN A 156 -0.60 21.18 2.64
CA ASN A 156 -2.04 21.17 2.42
C ASN A 156 -2.74 22.14 3.39
N VAL A 157 -4.08 22.13 3.38
CA VAL A 157 -4.92 23.05 4.16
C VAL A 157 -5.32 22.52 5.54
N PHE A 158 -4.97 21.27 5.87
CA PHE A 158 -5.47 20.61 7.08
C PHE A 158 -4.75 21.05 8.35
N ASN A 159 -3.42 21.24 8.29
CA ASN A 159 -2.61 21.71 9.40
C ASN A 159 -1.39 22.52 8.93
N ASP A 160 -0.84 23.32 9.84
CA ASP A 160 0.50 23.90 9.70
C ASP A 160 1.59 22.81 9.73
N PRO A 161 2.80 23.09 9.20
CA PRO A 161 3.92 22.17 9.29
C PRO A 161 4.22 21.76 10.76
N PRO A 162 4.60 20.50 11.01
CA PRO A 162 4.88 20.00 12.35
C PRO A 162 6.09 20.72 12.95
N ALA A 163 6.12 20.82 14.28
CA ALA A 163 7.26 21.40 14.99
C ALA A 163 8.54 20.57 14.79
N LYS A 164 9.70 21.22 14.75
CA LYS A 164 10.98 20.60 14.35
C LYS A 164 11.43 19.43 15.23
N ASP A 165 10.97 19.40 16.46
CA ASP A 165 11.31 18.41 17.49
C ASP A 165 10.36 17.19 17.50
N THR A 166 9.37 17.12 16.60
CA THR A 166 8.44 15.99 16.53
C THR A 166 8.90 14.90 15.54
N PHE A 167 8.37 13.69 15.70
CA PHE A 167 8.63 12.61 14.74
C PHE A 167 7.96 12.88 13.39
N GLU A 168 6.86 13.62 13.34
CA GLU A 168 6.22 14.01 12.10
C GLU A 168 7.11 14.91 11.24
N HIS A 169 7.79 15.87 11.87
CA HIS A 169 8.76 16.70 11.15
C HIS A 169 9.94 15.86 10.64
N ARG A 170 10.44 14.91 11.45
CA ARG A 170 11.47 13.96 10.98
C ARG A 170 10.97 13.13 9.79
N ALA A 171 9.76 12.57 9.86
CA ALA A 171 9.16 11.82 8.77
C ALA A 171 8.98 12.66 7.50
N MET A 172 8.56 13.92 7.64
CA MET A 172 8.46 14.88 6.53
C MET A 172 9.82 15.14 5.87
N MET A 173 10.85 15.41 6.68
CA MET A 173 12.21 15.60 6.15
C MET A 173 12.76 14.35 5.47
N ASN A 174 12.49 13.17 6.04
CA ASN A 174 12.86 11.89 5.45
C ASN A 174 12.16 11.69 4.09
N MET A 175 10.83 11.84 4.02
CA MET A 175 10.06 11.65 2.80
C MET A 175 10.52 12.58 1.67
N VAL A 176 10.61 13.89 1.96
CA VAL A 176 11.08 14.88 0.99
C VAL A 176 12.53 14.59 0.57
N GLY A 177 13.41 14.35 1.55
CA GLY A 177 14.83 14.10 1.30
C GLY A 177 15.07 12.85 0.44
N LEU A 178 14.38 11.74 0.73
CA LEU A 178 14.49 10.49 -0.02
C LEU A 178 14.03 10.64 -1.47
N PHE A 179 12.86 11.26 -1.70
CA PHE A 179 12.30 11.45 -3.05
C PHE A 179 13.12 12.48 -3.85
N SER A 180 13.57 13.56 -3.21
CA SER A 180 14.47 14.54 -3.83
C SER A 180 15.84 13.93 -4.16
N THR A 181 16.36 13.04 -3.31
CA THR A 181 17.63 12.35 -3.58
C THR A 181 17.48 11.42 -4.78
N PHE A 182 16.44 10.57 -4.82
CA PHE A 182 16.19 9.70 -5.95
C PHE A 182 16.11 10.46 -7.30
N THR A 183 15.41 11.59 -7.31
CA THR A 183 15.23 12.42 -8.52
C THR A 183 16.51 13.15 -8.94
N SER A 184 17.27 13.69 -7.99
CA SER A 184 18.50 14.45 -8.29
C SER A 184 19.75 13.59 -8.46
N ASN A 185 19.74 12.35 -7.97
CA ASN A 185 20.87 11.42 -7.97
C ASN A 185 20.68 10.25 -8.95
N ASN A 186 20.17 10.56 -10.16
CA ASN A 186 20.02 9.61 -11.28
C ASN A 186 19.33 8.28 -10.89
N GLY A 187 18.27 8.33 -10.08
CA GLY A 187 17.52 7.13 -9.68
C GLY A 187 18.14 6.35 -8.51
N ASN A 188 19.13 6.89 -7.80
CA ASN A 188 19.66 6.29 -6.58
C ASN A 188 19.10 7.03 -5.35
N PRO A 189 18.29 6.39 -4.48
CA PRO A 189 17.71 7.06 -3.32
C PRO A 189 18.68 7.22 -2.14
N ASN A 190 19.89 6.66 -2.22
CA ASN A 190 20.89 6.78 -1.16
C ASN A 190 21.60 8.15 -1.18
N GLY A 191 21.81 8.72 0.00
CA GLY A 191 22.36 10.06 0.21
C GLY A 191 22.31 10.45 1.68
N GLU A 192 21.86 11.67 1.97
CA GLU A 192 21.85 12.22 3.33
C GLU A 192 20.94 11.45 4.30
N GLN A 193 19.77 11.00 3.83
CA GLN A 193 18.76 10.36 4.70
C GLN A 193 19.12 8.91 5.03
N THR A 194 19.69 8.18 4.07
CA THR A 194 20.08 6.77 4.23
C THR A 194 21.15 6.39 3.20
N ASN A 195 21.95 5.38 3.52
CA ASN A 195 22.89 4.74 2.59
C ASN A 195 22.63 3.23 2.41
N GLU A 196 21.53 2.73 2.96
CA GLU A 196 21.23 1.30 3.05
C GLU A 196 20.02 0.88 2.18
N TRP A 197 19.49 1.79 1.35
CA TRP A 197 18.34 1.46 0.51
C TRP A 197 18.78 0.69 -0.74
N GLU A 198 18.72 -0.63 -0.63
CA GLU A 198 19.03 -1.57 -1.70
C GLU A 198 17.86 -1.66 -2.71
N SER A 199 18.19 -1.79 -4.00
CA SER A 199 17.22 -2.15 -5.02
C SER A 199 16.83 -3.63 -4.89
N ILE A 200 15.59 -3.98 -5.24
CA ILE A 200 15.14 -5.37 -5.24
C ILE A 200 15.87 -6.16 -6.33
N ALA A 201 16.57 -7.23 -5.93
CA ALA A 201 17.44 -8.00 -6.81
C ALA A 201 16.83 -9.33 -7.30
N THR A 202 15.94 -9.96 -6.52
CA THR A 202 15.45 -11.31 -6.84
C THR A 202 13.93 -11.39 -6.83
N PRO A 203 13.31 -12.15 -7.74
CA PRO A 203 11.86 -12.38 -7.74
C PRO A 203 11.42 -13.42 -6.70
N THR A 204 12.35 -14.01 -5.95
CA THR A 204 12.10 -15.06 -4.97
C THR A 204 12.16 -14.53 -3.54
N GLY A 205 11.22 -14.97 -2.69
CA GLY A 205 11.19 -14.58 -1.28
C GLY A 205 10.55 -13.20 -1.04
N PRO A 206 10.53 -12.73 0.22
CA PRO A 206 10.00 -11.42 0.54
C PRO A 206 10.90 -10.31 -0.04
N PHE A 207 10.30 -9.28 -0.61
CA PHE A 207 11.04 -8.11 -1.07
C PHE A 207 11.48 -7.28 0.12
N LYS A 208 12.75 -6.87 0.13
CA LYS A 208 13.22 -5.83 1.04
C LYS A 208 12.59 -4.50 0.65
N CYS A 209 12.24 -3.70 1.64
CA CYS A 209 11.79 -2.32 1.47
C CYS A 209 12.42 -1.43 2.53
N LEU A 210 12.55 -0.14 2.25
CA LEU A 210 12.82 0.85 3.27
C LEU A 210 11.52 1.14 4.02
N ASN A 211 11.49 0.88 5.33
CA ASN A 211 10.28 1.04 6.13
C ASN A 211 10.33 2.34 6.92
N ILE A 212 9.57 3.33 6.47
CA ILE A 212 9.49 4.65 7.08
C ILE A 212 8.42 4.60 8.16
N ASN A 213 8.79 4.75 9.44
CA ASN A 213 7.87 4.66 10.57
C ASN A 213 8.11 5.79 11.59
N ASN A 214 7.39 5.77 12.70
CA ASN A 214 7.51 6.79 13.75
C ASN A 214 8.93 6.90 14.32
N ASP A 215 9.70 5.81 14.35
CA ASP A 215 11.04 5.76 14.93
C ASP A 215 12.15 6.14 13.93
N GLY A 216 11.89 6.06 12.62
CA GLY A 216 12.87 6.41 11.58
C GLY A 216 12.72 5.62 10.27
N LEU A 217 13.88 5.33 9.66
CA LEU A 217 14.02 4.59 8.40
C LEU A 217 14.45 3.14 8.65
#